data_AF-A0A077KGM1-F1
#
_entry.id   AF-A0A077KGM1-F1
#
_cell.length_a   1.000
_cell.length_b   1.000
_cell.length_c   1.000
_cell.angle_alpha   90.00
_cell.angle_beta   90.00
_cell.angle_gamma   90.00
#
_symmetry.space_group_name_H-M   'P 1'
#
loop_
_entity.id
_entity.type
_entity.pdbx_description
1 polymer ?
#
loop_
_entity_poly.entity_id
_entity_poly.type
_entity_poly.pdbx_seq_one_letter_code
_entity_poly.pdbx_strand_id
1 'polypeptide(L)'
;MKYQYLVYIPLLAIISCNKPDEKVDNSNSITPERSVTLASVKNNVGKEISWKGFLNGKTPVFIHYQIDGDVIVGEITYLNTKNKLPIALLGTIGDDNSYRILEFEKSGNITGVITGNPTDGVFKGSWFSPKTRKELVLNLVKKDTALVSKEIETNLGDLFGRYHYQYSEAGYQGDLEIKRLPGSKAVFGLTSVTGEPARNLAQIDDDTIDLKTTHFTYKLSDTDDCEFKVKFYKGFAVVQYTQGVCSGQFGLNATIEGIYLKTK
;
A
#
# COMPACT_ATOMS: atom_id res chain seq x y z
N MET A 1 36.16 -40.63 8.46
CA MET A 1 36.03 -41.64 7.39
C MET A 1 35.47 -40.95 6.14
N LYS A 2 36.22 -41.00 5.04
CA LYS A 2 35.84 -40.51 3.71
C LYS A 2 35.07 -41.61 2.98
N TYR A 3 34.06 -41.28 2.18
CA TYR A 3 33.68 -42.09 1.03
C TYR A 3 33.26 -41.19 -0.14
N GLN A 4 34.08 -41.22 -1.19
CA GLN A 4 33.77 -40.83 -2.57
C GLN A 4 32.99 -41.96 -3.22
N TYR A 5 32.05 -41.66 -4.12
CA TYR A 5 31.76 -42.53 -5.26
C TYR A 5 31.33 -41.70 -6.48
N LEU A 6 32.20 -41.72 -7.50
CA LEU A 6 31.89 -41.48 -8.91
C LEU A 6 31.12 -42.71 -9.45
N VAL A 7 30.12 -42.49 -10.32
CA VAL A 7 29.69 -43.51 -11.30
C VAL A 7 29.35 -42.85 -12.64
N TYR A 8 29.85 -43.48 -13.69
CA TYR A 8 29.91 -43.09 -15.11
C TYR A 8 28.61 -43.34 -15.89
N ILE A 9 28.50 -42.60 -17.01
CA ILE A 9 27.53 -42.65 -18.11
C ILE A 9 27.68 -43.95 -18.95
N PRO A 10 26.60 -44.40 -19.63
CA PRO A 10 26.76 -44.96 -20.96
C PRO A 10 25.92 -44.22 -22.03
N LEU A 11 26.61 -43.97 -23.16
CA LEU A 11 26.06 -43.60 -24.47
C LEU A 11 25.19 -44.73 -25.03
N LEU A 12 24.12 -44.38 -25.74
CA LEU A 12 23.46 -45.26 -26.70
C LEU A 12 23.23 -44.49 -28.01
N ALA A 13 23.84 -45.00 -29.07
CA ALA A 13 23.71 -44.56 -30.46
C ALA A 13 23.01 -45.66 -31.27
N ILE A 14 22.07 -45.28 -32.14
CA ILE A 14 21.50 -46.11 -33.23
C ILE A 14 21.03 -45.14 -34.33
N ILE A 15 21.76 -44.95 -35.44
CA ILE A 15 21.64 -45.57 -36.78
C ILE A 15 20.24 -45.33 -37.41
N SER A 16 20.05 -44.33 -38.29
CA SER A 16 20.20 -44.30 -39.77
C SER A 16 19.10 -45.01 -40.58
N CYS A 17 18.45 -44.26 -41.50
CA CYS A 17 18.13 -44.72 -42.86
C CYS A 17 17.85 -43.56 -43.83
N ASN A 18 18.12 -43.83 -45.11
CA ASN A 18 18.48 -42.94 -46.23
C ASN A 18 17.31 -42.57 -47.18
N LYS A 19 17.35 -41.31 -47.70
CA LYS A 19 17.15 -40.81 -49.10
C LYS A 19 15.81 -41.03 -49.86
N PRO A 20 15.49 -40.25 -50.94
CA PRO A 20 16.35 -39.37 -51.76
C PRO A 20 15.86 -37.94 -52.06
N ASP A 21 16.76 -37.18 -52.69
CA ASP A 21 16.65 -35.81 -53.19
C ASP A 21 15.59 -35.59 -54.28
N GLU A 22 14.96 -34.42 -54.25
CA GLU A 22 14.41 -33.76 -55.43
C GLU A 22 14.82 -32.28 -55.40
N LYS A 23 15.59 -31.85 -56.41
CA LYS A 23 15.98 -30.45 -56.65
C LYS A 23 14.92 -29.79 -57.53
N VAL A 24 14.36 -28.65 -57.11
CA VAL A 24 14.01 -27.53 -58.02
C VAL A 24 14.10 -26.19 -57.24
N ASP A 25 14.71 -25.21 -57.90
CA ASP A 25 15.01 -23.84 -57.49
C ASP A 25 13.79 -22.99 -57.07
N ASN A 26 13.93 -22.16 -56.02
CA ASN A 26 13.93 -20.69 -56.13
C ASN A 26 13.79 -19.96 -54.78
N SER A 27 14.59 -18.90 -54.66
CA SER A 27 14.46 -17.70 -53.81
C SER A 27 13.41 -17.69 -52.69
N ASN A 28 13.88 -17.62 -51.44
CA ASN A 28 13.73 -16.45 -50.55
C ASN A 28 14.03 -16.88 -49.11
N SER A 29 14.88 -16.10 -48.45
CA SER A 29 15.25 -16.23 -47.04
C SER A 29 14.01 -16.07 -46.14
N ILE A 30 13.60 -17.15 -45.48
CA ILE A 30 12.68 -17.09 -44.34
C ILE A 30 13.48 -17.46 -43.10
N THR A 31 13.79 -16.44 -42.29
CA THR A 31 14.33 -16.58 -40.94
C THR A 31 13.25 -17.19 -40.04
N PRO A 32 13.55 -18.17 -39.17
CA PRO A 32 12.54 -18.79 -38.33
C PRO A 32 12.00 -17.80 -37.29
N GLU A 33 10.68 -17.65 -37.27
CA GLU A 33 9.92 -16.84 -36.33
C GLU A 33 10.06 -17.44 -34.92
N ARG A 34 10.95 -16.83 -34.14
CA ARG A 34 11.12 -17.13 -32.72
C ARG A 34 9.90 -16.56 -32.00
N SER A 35 8.92 -17.42 -31.73
CA SER A 35 7.77 -17.13 -30.87
C SER A 35 8.28 -16.76 -29.47
N VAL A 36 8.54 -15.47 -29.25
CA VAL A 36 8.78 -14.91 -27.92
C VAL A 36 7.41 -14.74 -27.31
N THR A 37 7.06 -15.63 -26.39
CA THR A 37 5.96 -15.44 -25.46
C THR A 37 6.25 -14.16 -24.69
N LEU A 38 5.68 -13.04 -25.14
CA LEU A 38 5.63 -11.79 -24.39
C LEU A 38 4.82 -12.10 -23.14
N ALA A 39 5.53 -12.39 -22.04
CA ALA A 39 4.96 -12.23 -20.72
C ALA A 39 4.47 -10.78 -20.64
N SER A 40 3.14 -10.62 -20.71
CA SER A 40 2.46 -9.36 -20.48
C SER A 40 2.82 -8.91 -19.06
N VAL A 41 3.86 -8.08 -18.95
CA VAL A 41 4.09 -7.27 -17.77
C VAL A 41 2.86 -6.38 -17.66
N LYS A 42 1.98 -6.67 -16.70
CA LYS A 42 0.89 -5.78 -16.31
C LYS A 42 1.51 -4.48 -15.80
N ASN A 43 1.78 -3.55 -16.69
CA ASN A 43 2.16 -2.18 -16.35
C ASN A 43 0.90 -1.41 -15.96
N ASN A 44 0.31 -1.73 -14.81
CA ASN A 44 -0.52 -0.76 -14.10
C ASN A 44 0.43 0.16 -13.32
N VAL A 45 1.22 0.94 -14.05
CA VAL A 45 2.07 1.98 -13.45
C VAL A 45 1.15 3.17 -13.21
N GLY A 46 0.77 3.40 -11.95
CA GLY A 46 0.11 4.64 -11.55
C GLY A 46 0.93 5.83 -12.04
N LYS A 47 0.26 6.94 -12.38
CA LYS A 47 0.98 8.16 -12.75
C LYS A 47 1.64 8.73 -11.51
N GLU A 48 2.96 8.59 -11.40
CA GLU A 48 3.73 9.20 -10.32
C GLU A 48 3.61 10.74 -10.36
N ILE A 49 3.31 11.33 -9.22
CA ILE A 49 3.24 12.78 -9.01
C ILE A 49 4.37 13.14 -8.07
N SER A 50 5.20 14.10 -8.47
CA SER A 50 6.37 14.53 -7.71
C SER A 50 6.33 16.03 -7.42
N TRP A 51 6.72 16.39 -6.20
CA TRP A 51 6.69 17.74 -5.65
C TRP A 51 8.02 18.04 -4.96
N LYS A 52 8.51 19.28 -5.10
CA LYS A 52 9.70 19.75 -4.39
C LYS A 52 9.48 21.16 -3.85
N GLY A 53 9.97 21.43 -2.66
CA GLY A 53 9.86 22.76 -2.07
C GLY A 53 10.28 22.78 -0.63
N PHE A 54 9.59 23.56 0.19
CA PHE A 54 9.99 23.82 1.57
C PHE A 54 8.82 23.70 2.55
N LEU A 55 9.12 23.17 3.73
CA LEU A 55 8.34 23.38 4.94
C LEU A 55 8.81 24.67 5.63
N ASN A 56 7.87 25.57 5.89
CA ASN A 56 8.08 26.86 6.53
C ASN A 56 9.21 27.70 5.91
N GLY A 57 9.40 27.57 4.59
CA GLY A 57 10.46 28.25 3.84
C GLY A 57 11.90 27.86 4.19
N LYS A 58 12.09 26.86 5.06
CA LYS A 58 13.43 26.53 5.61
C LYS A 58 13.84 25.09 5.37
N THR A 59 12.95 24.13 5.60
CA THR A 59 13.28 22.71 5.51
C THR A 59 12.95 22.20 4.10
N PRO A 60 13.95 21.89 3.26
CA PRO A 60 13.70 21.42 1.92
C PRO A 60 13.17 19.98 1.93
N VAL A 61 12.07 19.74 1.21
CA VAL A 61 11.43 18.43 1.11
C VAL A 61 11.19 18.05 -0.35
N PHE A 62 11.19 16.75 -0.60
CA PHE A 62 10.75 16.12 -1.83
C PHE A 62 9.65 15.12 -1.49
N ILE A 63 8.50 15.22 -2.15
CA ILE A 63 7.36 14.31 -1.98
C ILE A 63 7.09 13.69 -3.33
N HIS A 64 6.84 12.39 -3.35
CA HIS A 64 6.33 11.73 -4.54
C HIS A 64 5.30 10.68 -4.14
N TYR A 65 4.24 10.54 -4.93
CA TYR A 65 3.16 9.60 -4.66
C TYR A 65 2.42 9.22 -5.95
N GLN A 66 1.67 8.13 -5.86
CA GLN A 66 0.62 7.77 -6.80
C GLN A 66 -0.75 7.80 -6.10
N ILE A 67 -1.81 7.75 -6.89
CA ILE A 67 -3.21 7.75 -6.42
C ILE A 67 -3.90 6.50 -6.94
N ASP A 68 -4.60 5.77 -6.06
CA ASP A 68 -5.54 4.71 -6.40
C ASP A 68 -6.92 5.02 -5.81
N GLY A 69 -7.85 5.47 -6.66
CA GLY A 69 -9.12 6.02 -6.23
C GLY A 69 -8.92 7.28 -5.39
N ASP A 70 -9.35 7.23 -4.13
CA ASP A 70 -9.19 8.28 -3.12
C ASP A 70 -7.95 8.07 -2.24
N VAL A 71 -7.19 6.99 -2.43
CA VAL A 71 -6.02 6.65 -1.59
C VAL A 71 -4.72 7.18 -2.23
N ILE A 72 -3.92 7.86 -1.41
CA ILE A 72 -2.60 8.36 -1.77
C ILE A 72 -1.53 7.44 -1.17
N VAL A 73 -0.58 7.01 -1.99
CA VAL A 73 0.54 6.16 -1.56
C VAL A 73 1.86 6.71 -2.10
N GLY A 74 2.79 7.04 -1.21
CA GLY A 74 4.05 7.65 -1.60
C GLY A 74 5.06 7.77 -0.48
N GLU A 75 6.00 8.69 -0.64
CA GLU A 75 7.07 8.94 0.32
C GLU A 75 7.41 10.44 0.39
N ILE A 76 7.90 10.87 1.55
CA ILE A 76 8.54 12.17 1.78
C ILE A 76 10.02 11.97 2.11
N THR A 77 10.86 12.82 1.54
CA THR A 77 12.29 12.88 1.83
C THR A 77 12.69 14.28 2.30
N TYR A 78 13.26 14.36 3.49
CA TYR A 78 13.84 15.58 4.05
C TYR A 78 15.28 15.77 3.53
N LEU A 79 15.46 16.72 2.61
CA LEU A 79 16.66 16.84 1.79
C LEU A 79 17.88 17.41 2.53
N ASN A 80 17.66 18.01 3.70
CA ASN A 80 18.72 18.54 4.58
C ASN A 80 19.20 17.53 5.62
N THR A 81 18.63 16.33 5.69
CA THR A 81 19.11 15.26 6.57
C THR A 81 20.32 14.55 5.96
N LYS A 82 21.18 13.98 6.80
CA LYS A 82 22.41 13.29 6.35
C LYS A 82 22.11 12.11 5.41
N ASN A 83 21.13 11.28 5.77
CA ASN A 83 20.85 10.03 5.08
C ASN A 83 19.72 10.14 4.05
N LYS A 84 18.91 11.21 4.10
CA LYS A 84 17.79 11.48 3.17
C LYS A 84 16.90 10.24 2.96
N LEU A 85 16.59 9.56 4.06
CA LEU A 85 15.78 8.34 4.02
C LEU A 85 14.33 8.72 3.70
N PRO A 86 13.70 8.07 2.71
CA PRO A 86 12.27 8.23 2.47
C PRO A 86 11.46 7.74 3.67
N ILE A 87 10.39 8.47 3.98
CA ILE A 87 9.41 8.13 5.01
C ILE A 87 8.08 7.89 4.30
N ALA A 88 7.36 6.84 4.68
CA ALA A 88 6.11 6.47 4.03
C ALA A 88 5.05 7.58 4.20
N LEU A 89 4.38 7.90 3.10
CA LEU A 89 3.21 8.76 3.07
C LEU A 89 2.00 7.96 2.62
N LEU A 90 0.99 7.91 3.47
CA LEU A 90 -0.30 7.27 3.17
C LEU A 90 -1.41 8.26 3.45
N GLY A 91 -2.37 8.44 2.55
CA GLY A 91 -3.39 9.46 2.72
C GLY A 91 -4.69 9.16 2.02
N THR A 92 -5.66 10.03 2.23
CA THR A 92 -6.94 10.05 1.52
C THR A 92 -7.20 11.41 0.88
N ILE A 93 -8.04 11.39 -0.14
CA ILE A 93 -8.60 12.57 -0.81
C ILE A 93 -10.07 12.66 -0.39
N GLY A 94 -10.44 13.75 0.27
CA GLY A 94 -11.83 14.02 0.63
C GLY A 94 -12.68 14.43 -0.57
N ASP A 95 -14.00 14.45 -0.39
CA ASP A 95 -14.97 14.83 -1.44
C ASP A 95 -14.77 16.25 -1.97
N ASP A 96 -14.19 17.14 -1.16
CA ASP A 96 -13.81 18.51 -1.52
C ASP A 96 -12.45 18.61 -2.22
N ASN A 97 -11.86 17.48 -2.61
CA ASN A 97 -10.50 17.31 -3.12
C ASN A 97 -9.40 17.76 -2.13
N SER A 98 -9.71 17.88 -0.84
CA SER A 98 -8.68 18.12 0.17
C SER A 98 -7.87 16.85 0.41
N TYR A 99 -6.56 17.00 0.49
CA TYR A 99 -5.65 15.89 0.75
C TYR A 99 -5.41 15.84 2.25
N ARG A 100 -5.44 14.64 2.82
CA ARG A 100 -4.97 14.37 4.16
C ARG A 100 -4.00 13.20 4.15
N ILE A 101 -2.71 13.51 4.26
CA ILE A 101 -1.61 12.55 4.11
C ILE A 101 -0.87 12.39 5.44
N LEU A 102 -0.57 11.16 5.79
CA LEU A 102 0.06 10.76 7.05
C LEU A 102 1.50 10.31 6.80
N GLU A 103 2.43 10.89 7.54
CA GLU A 103 3.83 10.47 7.58
C GLU A 103 4.00 9.35 8.61
N PHE A 104 4.27 8.14 8.13
CA PHE A 104 4.33 6.92 8.93
C PHE A 104 5.76 6.47 9.21
N GLU A 105 6.06 6.22 10.49
CA GLU A 105 7.16 5.38 10.91
C GLU A 105 6.81 3.90 10.76
N LYS A 106 7.83 3.04 10.70
CA LYS A 106 7.67 1.58 10.59
C LYS A 106 6.86 0.94 11.72
N SER A 107 6.74 1.62 12.86
CA SER A 107 5.94 1.20 14.01
C SER A 107 4.44 1.43 13.83
N GLY A 108 4.02 2.14 12.79
CA GLY A 108 2.65 2.65 12.67
C GLY A 108 2.45 4.02 13.34
N ASN A 109 3.48 4.55 14.01
CA ASN A 109 3.42 5.90 14.57
C ASN A 109 3.41 6.96 13.45
N ILE A 110 2.53 7.95 13.59
CA ILE A 110 2.34 9.06 12.68
C ILE A 110 3.09 10.27 13.24
N THR A 111 4.14 10.69 12.53
CA THR A 111 5.03 11.79 12.93
C THR A 111 4.64 13.13 12.34
N GLY A 112 3.87 13.11 11.25
CA GLY A 112 3.41 14.28 10.52
C GLY A 112 2.07 14.05 9.84
N VAL A 113 1.27 15.12 9.74
CA VAL A 113 0.02 15.16 8.99
C VAL A 113 0.13 16.30 7.99
N ILE A 114 0.06 15.99 6.70
CA ILE A 114 0.03 16.97 5.62
C ILE A 114 -1.40 17.17 5.19
N THR A 115 -1.86 18.42 5.14
CA THR A 115 -3.15 18.80 4.59
C THR A 115 -2.98 19.84 3.50
N GLY A 116 -3.84 19.83 2.49
CA GLY A 116 -3.86 20.87 1.45
C GLY A 116 -4.52 20.40 0.17
N ASN A 117 -4.60 21.28 -0.82
CA ASN A 117 -5.30 21.00 -2.07
C ASN A 117 -4.32 21.27 -3.22
N PRO A 118 -3.66 20.24 -3.76
CA PRO A 118 -2.77 20.41 -4.91
C PRO A 118 -3.55 20.95 -6.11
N THR A 119 -2.94 21.91 -6.80
CA THR A 119 -3.44 22.47 -8.07
C THR A 119 -2.39 22.22 -9.16
N ASP A 120 -2.68 22.58 -10.41
CA ASP A 120 -1.68 22.36 -11.46
C ASP A 120 -0.43 23.20 -11.21
N GLY A 121 0.70 22.51 -11.04
CA GLY A 121 2.01 23.10 -10.78
C GLY A 121 2.35 23.41 -9.32
N VAL A 122 1.38 23.47 -8.40
CA VAL A 122 1.63 23.91 -7.01
C VAL A 122 0.86 23.06 -5.98
N PHE A 123 1.56 22.67 -4.90
CA PHE A 123 0.97 22.07 -3.71
C PHE A 123 1.21 22.98 -2.50
N LYS A 124 0.15 23.70 -2.10
CA LYS A 124 0.10 24.52 -0.89
C LYS A 124 -0.72 23.82 0.18
N GLY A 125 -0.30 23.99 1.43
CA GLY A 125 -0.96 23.33 2.55
C GLY A 125 -0.26 23.58 3.87
N SER A 126 -0.43 22.66 4.81
CA SER A 126 0.33 22.62 6.05
C SER A 126 0.87 21.23 6.35
N TRP A 127 1.92 21.18 7.15
CA TRP A 127 2.42 19.99 7.82
C TRP A 127 2.28 20.21 9.31
N PHE A 128 1.64 19.27 10.00
CA PHE A 128 1.37 19.31 11.41
C PHE A 128 2.06 18.15 12.13
N SER A 129 2.76 18.43 13.23
CA SER A 129 3.38 17.42 14.08
C SER A 129 2.43 16.99 15.20
N PRO A 130 1.97 15.72 15.27
CA PRO A 130 1.19 15.24 16.40
C PRO A 130 1.94 15.34 17.73
N LYS A 131 3.27 15.13 17.71
CA LYS A 131 4.14 15.15 18.90
C LYS A 131 4.31 16.56 19.46
N THR A 132 4.69 17.52 18.62
CA THR A 132 5.05 18.88 19.07
C THR A 132 3.90 19.88 18.95
N ARG A 133 2.78 19.47 18.33
CA ARG A 133 1.64 20.32 17.97
C ARG A 133 1.99 21.50 17.06
N LYS A 134 3.20 21.48 16.47
CA LYS A 134 3.68 22.53 15.57
C LYS A 134 3.05 22.36 14.20
N GLU A 135 2.56 23.48 13.66
CA GLU A 135 2.12 23.58 12.27
C GLU A 135 3.11 24.40 11.44
N LEU A 136 3.45 23.89 10.26
CA LEU A 136 4.38 24.49 9.32
C LEU A 136 3.69 24.66 7.97
N VAL A 137 3.85 25.82 7.34
CA VAL A 137 3.32 26.04 5.98
C VAL A 137 4.07 25.15 4.99
N LEU A 138 3.32 24.45 4.13
CA LEU A 138 3.84 23.65 3.02
C LEU A 138 3.72 24.45 1.71
N ASN A 139 4.83 24.63 0.99
CA ASN A 139 4.84 25.23 -0.34
C ASN A 139 5.73 24.41 -1.27
N LEU A 140 5.13 23.66 -2.18
CA LEU A 140 5.84 22.83 -3.16
C LEU A 140 5.45 23.21 -4.59
N VAL A 141 6.39 22.97 -5.50
CA VAL A 141 6.17 23.05 -6.93
C VAL A 141 6.28 21.66 -7.54
N LYS A 142 5.47 21.41 -8.56
CA LYS A 142 5.47 20.16 -9.32
C LYS A 142 6.84 19.95 -9.96
N LYS A 143 7.30 18.71 -9.99
CA LYS A 143 8.60 18.36 -10.57
C LYS A 143 8.48 17.12 -11.43
N ASP A 144 8.96 17.22 -12.66
CA ASP A 144 9.11 16.04 -13.51
C ASP A 144 10.29 15.20 -13.02
N THR A 145 10.05 13.91 -12.83
CA THR A 145 11.06 12.93 -12.40
C THR A 145 10.92 11.67 -13.24
N ALA A 146 12.00 10.90 -13.34
CA ALA A 146 11.98 9.57 -13.95
C ALA A 146 11.57 8.47 -12.93
N LEU A 147 10.96 8.86 -11.80
CA LEU A 147 10.51 7.91 -10.80
C LEU A 147 9.33 7.11 -11.36
N VAL A 148 9.38 5.81 -11.14
CA VAL A 148 8.32 4.88 -11.49
C VAL A 148 7.58 4.53 -10.21
N SER A 149 6.26 4.62 -10.24
CA SER A 149 5.42 4.24 -9.11
C SER A 149 5.65 2.78 -8.72
N LYS A 150 5.77 2.55 -7.41
CA LYS A 150 5.91 1.19 -6.86
C LYS A 150 4.58 0.44 -7.01
N GLU A 151 4.63 -0.87 -7.18
CA GLU A 151 3.43 -1.70 -7.09
C GLU A 151 2.82 -1.62 -5.68
N ILE A 152 1.55 -1.22 -5.61
CA ILE A 152 0.80 -1.07 -4.34
C ILE A 152 -0.25 -2.14 -4.12
N GLU A 153 -0.61 -2.88 -5.17
CA GLU A 153 -1.49 -4.03 -5.04
C GLU A 153 -0.80 -5.11 -4.19
N THR A 154 -1.60 -5.76 -3.33
CA THR A 154 -1.17 -6.89 -2.51
C THR A 154 -1.83 -8.17 -2.99
N ASN A 155 -1.44 -9.30 -2.42
CA ASN A 155 -2.07 -10.59 -2.66
C ASN A 155 -2.65 -11.15 -1.35
N LEU A 156 -3.54 -12.14 -1.46
CA LEU A 156 -4.19 -12.78 -0.30
C LEU A 156 -3.19 -13.33 0.73
N GLY A 157 -2.02 -13.79 0.29
CA GLY A 157 -0.99 -14.34 1.15
C GLY A 157 -0.40 -13.31 2.12
N ASP A 158 -0.28 -12.07 1.66
CA ASP A 158 0.40 -10.98 2.36
C ASP A 158 -0.53 -10.16 3.27
N LEU A 159 -1.83 -10.48 3.32
CA LEU A 159 -2.82 -9.75 4.11
C LEU A 159 -2.71 -10.04 5.61
N PHE A 160 -2.33 -11.26 5.97
CA PHE A 160 -2.37 -11.72 7.35
C PHE A 160 -1.29 -11.05 8.20
N GLY A 161 -1.65 -10.66 9.41
CA GLY A 161 -0.76 -9.97 10.33
C GLY A 161 -1.46 -8.89 11.16
N ARG A 162 -0.64 -7.98 11.69
CA ARG A 162 -1.10 -6.87 12.52
C ARG A 162 -0.84 -5.55 11.82
N TYR A 163 -1.84 -4.69 11.84
CA TYR A 163 -1.79 -3.35 11.30
C TYR A 163 -2.10 -2.36 12.41
N HIS A 164 -1.41 -1.23 12.40
CA HIS A 164 -1.46 -0.27 13.49
C HIS A 164 -1.33 1.16 12.98
N TYR A 165 -2.01 2.08 13.65
CA TYR A 165 -1.67 3.50 13.60
C TYR A 165 -1.65 4.08 15.01
N GLN A 166 -0.84 5.12 15.19
CA GLN A 166 -0.83 5.91 16.43
C GLN A 166 -0.39 7.35 16.15
N TYR A 167 -1.12 8.35 16.65
CA TYR A 167 -0.75 9.76 16.52
C TYR A 167 0.14 10.21 17.67
N SER A 168 1.43 9.90 17.62
CA SER A 168 2.35 10.13 18.74
C SER A 168 1.87 9.47 20.06
N GLU A 169 2.52 9.78 21.17
CA GLU A 169 2.40 9.02 22.42
C GLU A 169 0.97 9.08 23.01
N ALA A 170 0.33 10.25 22.98
CA ALA A 170 -0.96 10.51 23.62
C ALA A 170 -2.16 10.62 22.66
N GLY A 171 -1.95 10.41 21.35
CA GLY A 171 -2.98 10.61 20.35
C GLY A 171 -3.93 9.43 20.17
N TYR A 172 -4.73 9.54 19.11
CA TYR A 172 -5.58 8.45 18.63
C TYR A 172 -4.70 7.28 18.20
N GLN A 173 -5.17 6.07 18.41
CA GLN A 173 -4.48 4.87 17.95
C GLN A 173 -5.49 3.80 17.59
N GLY A 174 -5.09 2.87 16.74
CA GLY A 174 -5.92 1.74 16.39
C GLY A 174 -5.11 0.55 15.91
N ASP A 175 -5.68 -0.64 16.11
CA ASP A 175 -5.16 -1.92 15.71
C ASP A 175 -6.20 -2.63 14.82
N LEU A 176 -5.72 -3.22 13.73
CA LEU A 176 -6.43 -4.20 12.91
C LEU A 176 -5.60 -5.49 12.94
N GLU A 177 -6.20 -6.58 13.36
CA GLU A 177 -5.59 -7.90 13.26
C GLU A 177 -6.38 -8.77 12.30
N ILE A 178 -5.70 -9.52 11.44
CA ILE A 178 -6.34 -10.48 10.54
C ILE A 178 -5.52 -11.79 10.46
N LYS A 179 -6.18 -12.90 10.78
CA LYS A 179 -5.60 -14.24 10.91
C LYS A 179 -6.23 -15.17 9.88
N ARG A 180 -5.41 -16.02 9.27
CA ARG A 180 -5.88 -17.00 8.29
C ARG A 180 -6.65 -18.13 8.96
N LEU A 181 -7.77 -18.52 8.37
CA LEU A 181 -8.47 -19.77 8.66
C LEU A 181 -8.49 -20.69 7.44
N PRO A 182 -8.73 -22.00 7.63
CA PRO A 182 -8.97 -22.93 6.53
C PRO A 182 -10.18 -22.53 5.67
N GLY A 183 -10.20 -22.96 4.41
CA GLY A 183 -11.38 -22.80 3.54
C GLY A 183 -11.60 -21.38 3.01
N SER A 184 -10.54 -20.61 2.78
CA SER A 184 -10.61 -19.19 2.33
C SER A 184 -11.34 -18.27 3.31
N LYS A 185 -11.21 -18.56 4.60
CA LYS A 185 -11.75 -17.75 5.69
C LYS A 185 -10.65 -16.99 6.40
N ALA A 186 -11.03 -15.94 7.10
CA ALA A 186 -10.17 -15.22 8.02
C ALA A 186 -10.95 -14.83 9.28
N VAL A 187 -10.25 -14.72 10.40
CA VAL A 187 -10.74 -13.97 11.57
C VAL A 187 -10.13 -12.60 11.52
N PHE A 188 -10.91 -11.56 11.75
CA PHE A 188 -10.42 -10.20 11.89
C PHE A 188 -11.00 -9.54 13.13
N GLY A 189 -10.26 -8.58 13.69
CA GLY A 189 -10.71 -7.74 14.79
C GLY A 189 -10.19 -6.32 14.63
N LEU A 190 -10.96 -5.34 15.09
CA LEU A 190 -10.61 -3.92 15.02
C LEU A 190 -10.75 -3.27 16.39
N THR A 191 -9.79 -2.46 16.75
CA THR A 191 -9.89 -1.62 17.95
C THR A 191 -9.28 -0.25 17.66
N SER A 192 -9.92 0.79 18.15
CA SER A 192 -9.45 2.16 18.05
C SER A 192 -9.81 2.93 19.31
N VAL A 193 -8.91 3.79 19.78
CA VAL A 193 -9.15 4.68 20.90
C VAL A 193 -8.83 6.12 20.56
N THR A 194 -9.61 7.04 21.12
CA THR A 194 -9.31 8.47 21.04
C THR A 194 -8.07 8.82 21.86
N GLY A 195 -7.52 10.01 21.62
CA GLY A 195 -6.40 10.55 22.40
C GLY A 195 -6.78 10.96 23.83
N GLU A 196 -5.76 11.31 24.61
CA GLU A 196 -5.90 11.84 25.97
C GLU A 196 -6.66 13.19 26.03
N PRO A 197 -7.25 13.57 27.18
CA PRO A 197 -7.20 12.87 28.48
C PRO A 197 -8.29 11.80 28.66
N ALA A 198 -9.36 11.84 27.87
CA ALA A 198 -10.46 10.89 27.93
C ALA A 198 -10.43 10.01 26.68
N ARG A 199 -10.16 8.72 26.86
CA ARG A 199 -10.11 7.74 25.77
C ARG A 199 -11.48 7.08 25.63
N ASN A 200 -12.12 7.29 24.48
CA ASN A 200 -13.29 6.56 24.03
C ASN A 200 -12.85 5.43 23.11
N LEU A 201 -13.63 4.35 23.07
CA LEU A 201 -13.31 3.10 22.38
C LEU A 201 -14.28 2.86 21.21
N ALA A 202 -13.74 2.45 20.07
CA ALA A 202 -14.46 1.81 18.99
C ALA A 202 -13.86 0.40 18.81
N GLN A 203 -14.68 -0.63 18.87
CA GLN A 203 -14.22 -2.02 18.82
C GLN A 203 -15.19 -2.87 18.01
N ILE A 204 -14.60 -3.69 17.14
CA ILE A 204 -15.24 -4.84 16.52
C ILE A 204 -14.50 -6.06 17.05
N ASP A 205 -15.21 -6.89 17.81
CA ASP A 205 -14.67 -8.14 18.33
C ASP A 205 -14.28 -9.09 17.18
N ASP A 206 -13.43 -10.07 17.50
CA ASP A 206 -12.99 -11.06 16.52
C ASP A 206 -14.18 -11.74 15.84
N ASP A 207 -14.30 -11.56 14.53
CA ASP A 207 -15.35 -12.16 13.72
C ASP A 207 -14.78 -12.85 12.47
N THR A 208 -15.52 -13.82 11.95
CA THR A 208 -15.11 -14.63 10.81
C THR A 208 -15.70 -14.10 9.52
N ILE A 209 -14.85 -13.93 8.51
CA ILE A 209 -15.22 -13.51 7.16
C ILE A 209 -14.77 -14.54 6.12
N ASP A 210 -15.50 -14.59 5.01
CA ASP A 210 -15.01 -15.21 3.78
C ASP A 210 -14.06 -14.22 3.08
N LEU A 211 -12.80 -14.61 2.88
CA LEU A 211 -11.76 -13.75 2.31
C LEU A 211 -11.30 -14.32 0.95
N LYS A 212 -12.01 -13.93 -0.10
CA LYS A 212 -11.74 -14.33 -1.49
C LYS A 212 -10.93 -13.30 -2.28
N THR A 213 -10.92 -12.05 -1.79
CA THR A 213 -10.29 -10.89 -2.42
C THR A 213 -9.43 -10.13 -1.41
N THR A 214 -8.62 -9.19 -1.88
CA THR A 214 -7.80 -8.30 -1.03
C THR A 214 -8.59 -7.17 -0.37
N HIS A 215 -9.90 -7.34 -0.30
CA HIS A 215 -10.82 -6.47 0.41
C HIS A 215 -12.05 -7.28 0.80
N PHE A 216 -12.76 -6.80 1.82
CA PHE A 216 -14.07 -7.31 2.21
C PHE A 216 -14.93 -6.15 2.73
N THR A 217 -16.23 -6.33 2.68
CA THR A 217 -17.21 -5.46 3.33
C THR A 217 -17.79 -6.21 4.52
N TYR A 218 -17.88 -5.53 5.66
CA TYR A 218 -18.42 -6.07 6.89
C TYR A 218 -19.59 -5.21 7.34
N LYS A 219 -20.71 -5.86 7.65
CA LYS A 219 -21.88 -5.24 8.27
C LYS A 219 -22.02 -5.79 9.67
N LEU A 220 -22.03 -4.91 10.67
CA LEU A 220 -22.23 -5.32 12.05
C LEU A 220 -23.67 -5.82 12.23
N SER A 221 -23.82 -7.00 12.83
CA SER A 221 -25.12 -7.59 13.12
C SER A 221 -25.92 -6.67 14.05
N ASP A 222 -27.25 -6.72 13.96
CA ASP A 222 -28.17 -5.95 14.82
C ASP A 222 -28.04 -4.43 14.71
N THR A 223 -27.46 -3.93 13.60
CA THR A 223 -27.40 -2.50 13.28
C THR A 223 -27.80 -2.24 11.83
N ASP A 224 -28.49 -1.12 11.61
CA ASP A 224 -28.91 -0.67 10.28
C ASP A 224 -27.91 0.32 9.65
N ASP A 225 -26.99 0.86 10.44
CA ASP A 225 -26.10 1.98 10.09
C ASP A 225 -24.62 1.73 10.44
N CYS A 226 -24.17 0.48 10.38
CA CYS A 226 -22.77 0.10 10.58
C CYS A 226 -22.31 -0.89 9.51
N GLU A 227 -21.91 -0.36 8.36
CA GLU A 227 -21.19 -1.12 7.34
C GLU A 227 -19.90 -0.40 6.98
N PHE A 228 -18.82 -1.17 6.84
CA PHE A 228 -17.53 -0.64 6.40
C PHE A 228 -16.81 -1.63 5.49
N LYS A 229 -15.92 -1.09 4.67
CA LYS A 229 -15.02 -1.83 3.80
C LYS A 229 -13.61 -1.78 4.34
N VAL A 230 -12.95 -2.93 4.34
CA VAL A 230 -11.50 -3.04 4.56
C VAL A 230 -10.85 -3.37 3.23
N LYS A 231 -9.98 -2.49 2.71
CA LYS A 231 -9.17 -2.73 1.50
C LYS A 231 -7.70 -2.80 1.89
N PHE A 232 -7.05 -3.90 1.51
CA PHE A 232 -5.63 -4.10 1.76
C PHE A 232 -4.78 -3.68 0.57
N TYR A 233 -3.63 -3.12 0.89
CA TYR A 233 -2.56 -2.75 -0.01
C TYR A 233 -1.26 -3.39 0.47
N LYS A 234 -0.19 -3.24 -0.31
CA LYS A 234 1.13 -3.74 0.05
C LYS A 234 1.66 -2.97 1.26
N GLY A 235 1.53 -3.57 2.44
CA GLY A 235 2.06 -3.04 3.70
C GLY A 235 1.11 -2.13 4.49
N PHE A 236 -0.15 -1.98 4.09
CA PHE A 236 -1.16 -1.25 4.88
C PHE A 236 -2.59 -1.66 4.52
N ALA A 237 -3.55 -1.24 5.32
CA ALA A 237 -4.98 -1.42 5.09
C ALA A 237 -5.73 -0.10 5.26
N VAL A 238 -6.83 0.06 4.54
CA VAL A 238 -7.74 1.20 4.65
C VAL A 238 -9.09 0.66 5.10
N VAL A 239 -9.62 1.23 6.19
CA VAL A 239 -10.96 0.96 6.71
C VAL A 239 -11.78 2.22 6.47
N GLN A 240 -12.92 2.08 5.78
CA GLN A 240 -13.81 3.19 5.42
C GLN A 240 -15.27 2.76 5.58
N TYR A 241 -16.11 3.63 6.15
CA TYR A 241 -17.54 3.34 6.21
C TYR A 241 -18.16 3.34 4.81
N THR A 242 -19.07 2.40 4.57
CA THR A 242 -19.87 2.31 3.34
C THR A 242 -21.34 2.62 3.60
N GLN A 243 -21.80 2.44 4.84
CA GLN A 243 -23.13 2.82 5.27
C GLN A 243 -23.13 3.22 6.75
N GLY A 244 -23.57 4.45 7.02
CA GLY A 244 -23.61 5.02 8.36
C GLY A 244 -22.22 5.22 8.96
N VAL A 245 -22.16 5.36 10.28
CA VAL A 245 -20.91 5.56 11.06
C VAL A 245 -20.94 4.77 12.37
N CYS A 246 -21.75 3.71 12.42
CA CYS A 246 -21.97 2.87 13.60
C CYS A 246 -22.46 3.69 14.81
N SER A 247 -23.49 4.52 14.59
CA SER A 247 -23.96 5.48 15.59
C SER A 247 -24.41 4.75 16.87
N GLY A 248 -23.90 5.18 18.02
CA GLY A 248 -24.24 4.59 19.31
C GLY A 248 -23.56 3.24 19.61
N GLN A 249 -22.81 2.67 18.67
CA GLN A 249 -22.01 1.45 18.92
C GLN A 249 -20.66 1.78 19.57
N PHE A 250 -20.11 2.95 19.26
CA PHE A 250 -18.80 3.37 19.73
C PHE A 250 -18.89 4.52 20.74
N GLY A 251 -17.84 4.64 21.56
CA GLY A 251 -17.69 5.77 22.46
C GLY A 251 -17.58 7.10 21.70
N LEU A 252 -17.81 8.21 22.39
CA LEU A 252 -17.87 9.54 21.77
C LEU A 252 -16.60 9.86 20.94
N ASN A 253 -16.78 10.19 19.66
CA ASN A 253 -15.72 10.49 18.69
C ASN A 253 -14.74 9.34 18.42
N ALA A 254 -15.01 8.12 18.90
CA ALA A 254 -14.24 6.94 18.53
C ALA A 254 -14.72 6.41 17.18
N THR A 255 -13.78 5.93 16.36
CA THR A 255 -14.07 5.40 15.03
C THR A 255 -13.04 4.34 14.65
N ILE A 256 -13.45 3.36 13.85
CA ILE A 256 -12.56 2.37 13.22
C ILE A 256 -12.07 2.82 11.84
N GLU A 257 -12.59 3.92 11.30
CA GLU A 257 -12.15 4.46 10.01
C GLU A 257 -10.71 4.97 10.09
N GLY A 258 -9.88 4.58 9.11
CA GLY A 258 -8.49 5.00 9.07
C GLY A 258 -7.59 4.19 8.16
N ILE A 259 -6.33 4.60 8.12
CA ILE A 259 -5.24 3.90 7.44
C ILE A 259 -4.37 3.22 8.50
N TYR A 260 -4.24 1.90 8.41
CA TYR A 260 -3.49 1.08 9.36
C TYR A 260 -2.24 0.53 8.67
N LEU A 261 -1.06 0.85 9.17
CA LEU A 261 0.21 0.37 8.60
C LEU A 261 0.50 -1.05 9.09
N LYS A 262 0.92 -1.96 8.21
CA LYS A 262 1.34 -3.31 8.62
C LYS A 262 2.62 -3.23 9.45
N THR A 263 2.58 -3.78 10.66
CA THR A 263 3.72 -3.77 11.60
C THR A 263 4.30 -5.15 11.86
N LYS A 264 3.54 -6.22 11.59
CA LYS A 264 3.95 -7.63 11.69
C LYS A 264 3.31 -8.47 10.61
#